data_AF-A0A379XP77-F1
#
_entry.id   AF-A0A379XP77-F1
#
_cell.length_a   1.000
_cell.length_b   1.000
_cell.length_c   1.000
_cell.angle_alpha   90.00
_cell.angle_beta   90.00
_cell.angle_gamma   90.00
#
_symmetry.space_group_name_H-M   'P 1'
#
loop_
_entity.id
_entity.type
_entity.pdbx_description
1 polymer ?
#
loop_
_entity_poly.entity_id
_entity_poly.type
_entity_poly.pdbx_seq_one_letter_code
_entity_poly.pdbx_strand_id
1 'polypeptide(L)'
;MVWIDYAIIAVIAFSCLVSLIRGFVREALSLVTWGCAFFVASHYYTYLSVWFTGFEDELVRNGIAIAVLFIATLIVGAIVNFVIGQLVEKDRPVGN
;
A
#
# COMPACT_ATOMS: atom_id res chain seq x y z
N MET A 1 27.35 -8.15 38.63
CA MET A 1 25.96 -7.60 38.66
C MET A 1 25.59 -6.77 37.43
N VAL A 2 26.44 -6.68 36.39
CA VAL A 2 26.18 -5.88 35.16
C VAL A 2 25.60 -6.73 34.00
N TRP A 3 25.68 -8.06 34.10
CA TRP A 3 25.13 -8.98 33.09
C TRP A 3 23.61 -8.82 32.94
N ILE A 4 22.91 -8.54 34.03
CA ILE A 4 21.47 -8.28 34.02
C ILE A 4 21.15 -7.00 33.23
N ASP A 5 21.97 -5.94 33.38
CA ASP A 5 21.78 -4.69 32.64
C ASP A 5 21.94 -4.91 31.13
N TYR A 6 22.95 -5.69 30.71
CA TYR A 6 23.13 -6.05 29.30
C TYR A 6 21.99 -6.90 28.76
N ALA A 7 21.46 -7.84 29.57
CA ALA A 7 20.31 -8.65 29.18
C ALA A 7 19.05 -7.79 28.97
N ILE A 8 18.81 -6.82 29.86
CA ILE A 8 17.68 -5.89 29.75
C ILE A 8 17.82 -5.00 28.51
N ILE A 9 18.99 -4.40 28.29
CA ILE A 9 19.25 -3.56 27.10
C ILE A 9 19.06 -4.37 25.81
N ALA A 10 19.55 -5.61 25.76
CA ALA A 10 19.39 -6.47 24.58
C ALA A 10 17.91 -6.74 24.26
N VAL A 11 17.10 -7.08 25.28
CA VAL A 11 15.66 -7.35 25.09
C VAL A 11 14.91 -6.08 24.68
N ILE A 12 15.22 -4.93 25.27
CA ILE A 12 14.60 -3.64 24.90
C ILE A 12 15.00 -3.26 23.47
N ALA A 13 16.28 -3.32 23.13
CA ALA A 13 16.77 -3.00 21.79
C ALA A 13 16.14 -3.89 20.72
N PHE A 14 16.05 -5.19 20.99
CA PHE A 14 15.39 -6.14 20.09
C PHE A 14 13.89 -5.84 19.95
N SER A 15 13.21 -5.54 21.05
CA SER A 15 11.77 -5.20 21.05
C SER A 15 11.48 -3.90 20.31
N CYS A 16 12.34 -2.88 20.47
CA CYS A 16 12.28 -1.63 19.72
C CYS A 16 12.52 -1.87 18.23
N LEU A 17 13.52 -2.66 17.87
CA LEU A 17 13.83 -2.99 16.47
C LEU A 17 12.63 -3.67 15.78
N VAL A 18 12.05 -4.68 16.42
CA VAL A 18 10.88 -5.39 15.89
C VAL A 18 9.67 -4.47 15.76
N SER A 19 9.44 -3.59 16.74
CA SER A 19 8.35 -2.60 16.71
C SER A 19 8.54 -1.58 15.60
N LEU A 20 9.78 -1.11 15.40
CA LEU A 20 10.13 -0.17 14.35
C LEU A 20 9.93 -0.79 12.96
N ILE A 21 10.40 -2.01 12.73
CA ILE A 21 10.23 -2.69 11.45
C ILE A 21 8.75 -2.89 11.14
N ARG A 22 7.93 -3.35 12.11
CA ARG A 22 6.48 -3.54 11.88
C ARG A 22 5.73 -2.24 11.60
N GLY A 23 6.01 -1.19 12.35
CA GLY A 23 5.41 0.13 12.12
C GLY A 23 5.84 0.69 10.77
N PHE A 24 7.13 0.67 10.48
CA PHE A 24 7.70 1.20 9.25
C PHE A 24 7.22 0.46 8.00
N VAL A 25 7.10 -0.88 8.06
CA VAL A 25 6.58 -1.68 6.93
C VAL A 25 5.13 -1.31 6.61
N ARG A 26 4.29 -1.08 7.63
CA ARG A 26 2.90 -0.64 7.43
C ARG A 26 2.84 0.75 6.78
N GLU A 27 3.64 1.70 7.27
CA GLU A 27 3.73 3.04 6.69
C GLU A 27 4.26 3.00 5.25
N ALA A 28 5.33 2.24 5.00
CA ALA A 28 5.94 2.10 3.68
C ALA A 28 4.98 1.45 2.67
N LEU A 29 4.22 0.44 3.07
CA LEU A 29 3.17 -0.18 2.23
C LEU A 29 2.10 0.84 1.83
N SER A 30 1.65 1.69 2.77
CA SER A 30 0.72 2.77 2.47
C SER A 30 1.33 3.77 1.48
N LEU A 31 2.58 4.18 1.71
CA LEU A 31 3.29 5.13 0.86
C LEU A 31 3.52 4.60 -0.57
N VAL A 32 3.92 3.33 -0.69
CA VAL A 32 4.10 2.65 -1.97
C VAL A 32 2.78 2.51 -2.71
N THR A 33 1.71 2.14 -2.00
CA THR A 33 0.36 2.03 -2.59
C THR A 33 -0.13 3.38 -3.12
N TRP A 34 0.10 4.45 -2.36
CA TRP A 34 -0.22 5.81 -2.77
C TRP A 34 0.63 6.28 -3.97
N GLY A 35 1.93 5.97 -3.96
CA GLY A 35 2.85 6.27 -5.05
C GLY A 35 2.50 5.54 -6.35
N CYS A 36 2.18 4.25 -6.27
CA CYS A 36 1.71 3.47 -7.41
C CYS A 36 0.39 4.02 -7.97
N ALA A 37 -0.57 4.38 -7.10
CA ALA A 37 -1.83 4.97 -7.53
C ALA A 37 -1.63 6.32 -8.23
N PHE A 38 -0.72 7.17 -7.73
CA PHE A 38 -0.37 8.44 -8.38
C PHE A 38 0.28 8.22 -9.76
N PHE A 39 1.21 7.26 -9.86
CA PHE A 39 1.89 6.94 -11.12
C PHE A 39 0.92 6.43 -12.19
N VAL A 40 0.02 5.52 -11.82
CA VAL A 40 -0.99 4.98 -12.74
C VAL A 40 -1.99 6.06 -13.13
N ALA A 41 -2.49 6.87 -12.19
CA ALA A 41 -3.39 7.98 -12.51
C ALA A 41 -2.71 8.99 -13.45
N SER A 42 -1.45 9.37 -13.21
CA SER A 42 -0.71 10.29 -14.06
C SER A 42 -0.40 9.73 -15.46
N HIS A 43 -0.38 8.41 -15.64
CA HIS A 43 -0.11 7.81 -16.95
C HIS A 43 -1.40 7.51 -17.74
N TYR A 44 -2.47 7.13 -17.05
CA TYR A 44 -3.73 6.69 -17.69
C TYR A 44 -4.82 7.77 -17.73
N TYR A 45 -4.65 8.95 -17.11
CA TYR A 45 -5.67 10.02 -17.14
C TYR A 45 -6.04 10.46 -18.56
N THR A 46 -5.06 10.50 -19.48
CA THR A 46 -5.27 10.93 -20.86
C THR A 46 -6.13 9.97 -21.67
N TYR A 47 -6.15 8.68 -21.31
CA TYR A 47 -7.01 7.68 -21.96
C TYR A 47 -8.44 7.72 -21.41
N LEU A 48 -8.62 8.01 -20.12
CA LEU A 48 -9.95 8.06 -19.50
C LEU A 48 -10.66 9.40 -19.72
N SER A 49 -9.93 10.51 -19.86
CA SER A 49 -10.51 11.84 -20.13
C SER A 49 -11.28 11.90 -21.45
N VAL A 50 -10.91 11.07 -22.43
CA VAL A 50 -11.58 10.95 -23.74
C VAL A 50 -13.01 10.41 -23.61
N TRP A 51 -13.29 9.59 -22.58
CA TRP A 51 -14.63 9.03 -22.33
C TRP A 51 -15.55 10.00 -21.57
N PHE A 52 -15.00 11.02 -20.92
CA PHE A 52 -15.77 12.08 -20.26
C PHE A 52 -16.06 13.23 -21.23
N THR A 53 -16.91 13.01 -22.24
CA THR A 53 -17.32 14.07 -23.18
C THR A 53 -18.43 14.99 -22.63
N GLY A 54 -18.95 14.73 -21.41
CA GLY A 54 -20.10 15.43 -20.84
C GLY A 54 -19.82 16.71 -20.03
N PHE A 55 -18.56 17.13 -19.89
CA PHE A 55 -18.19 18.33 -19.13
C PHE A 55 -17.44 19.30 -20.04
N GLU A 56 -17.96 20.53 -20.19
CA GLU A 56 -17.36 21.61 -21.01
C GLU A 56 -16.04 22.14 -20.42
N ASP A 57 -15.83 21.98 -19.11
CA ASP A 57 -14.65 22.47 -18.41
C ASP A 57 -13.58 21.38 -18.28
N GLU A 58 -12.51 21.52 -19.05
CA GLU A 58 -11.42 20.55 -19.19
C GLU A 58 -10.68 20.30 -17.87
N LEU A 59 -10.60 21.30 -16.98
CA LEU A 59 -10.00 21.17 -15.66
C LEU A 59 -10.79 20.22 -14.76
N VAL A 60 -12.12 20.37 -14.73
CA VAL A 60 -13.01 19.55 -13.89
C VAL A 60 -13.04 18.11 -14.40
N ARG A 61 -13.10 17.94 -15.72
CA ARG A 61 -13.02 16.62 -16.36
C ARG A 61 -11.74 15.87 -16.00
N ASN A 62 -10.59 16.53 -16.17
CA ASN A 62 -9.30 15.91 -15.87
C ASN A 62 -9.16 15.60 -14.38
N GLY A 63 -9.64 16.50 -13.50
CA GLY A 63 -9.66 16.25 -12.06
C GLY A 63 -10.47 15.02 -11.65
N ILE A 64 -11.69 14.87 -12.21
CA ILE A 64 -12.56 13.72 -11.93
C ILE A 64 -11.94 12.43 -12.51
N ALA A 65 -11.39 12.47 -13.72
CA ALA A 65 -10.74 11.32 -14.34
C ALA A 65 -9.54 10.83 -13.51
N ILE A 66 -8.71 11.75 -13.00
CA ILE A 66 -7.59 11.44 -12.11
C ILE A 66 -8.11 10.82 -10.81
N ALA A 67 -9.14 11.40 -10.18
CA ALA A 67 -9.68 10.89 -8.92
C ALA A 67 -10.28 9.48 -9.06
N VAL A 68 -11.04 9.23 -10.13
CA VAL A 68 -11.64 7.92 -10.42
C VAL A 68 -10.55 6.88 -10.70
N LEU A 69 -9.56 7.21 -11.53
CA LEU A 69 -8.43 6.31 -11.79
C LEU A 69 -7.64 6.02 -10.52
N PHE A 70 -7.41 7.04 -9.70
CA PHE A 70 -6.68 6.91 -8.44
C PHE A 70 -7.37 5.90 -7.51
N ILE A 71 -8.67 6.07 -7.27
CA ILE A 71 -9.45 5.15 -6.42
C ILE A 71 -9.51 3.74 -7.04
N ALA A 72 -9.76 3.62 -8.34
CA ALA A 72 -9.80 2.32 -9.02
C ALA A 72 -8.46 1.59 -8.91
N THR A 73 -7.34 2.29 -9.05
CA THR A 73 -6.00 1.71 -8.92
C THR A 73 -5.72 1.25 -7.49
N LEU A 74 -6.13 2.04 -6.49
CA LEU A 74 -6.01 1.65 -5.07
C LEU A 74 -6.78 0.35 -4.78
N ILE A 75 -8.01 0.24 -5.29
CA ILE A 75 -8.83 -0.96 -5.13
C ILE A 75 -8.16 -2.18 -5.79
N VAL A 76 -7.68 -2.03 -7.02
CA VAL A 76 -6.99 -3.12 -7.74
C VAL A 76 -5.71 -3.53 -6.99
N GLY A 77 -4.89 -2.57 -6.55
CA GLY A 77 -3.67 -2.84 -5.79
C GLY A 77 -3.94 -3.52 -4.44
N ALA A 78 -5.02 -3.13 -3.76
CA ALA A 78 -5.46 -3.78 -2.53
C ALA A 78 -5.94 -5.22 -2.79
N ILE A 79 -6.70 -5.45 -3.85
CA ILE A 79 -7.17 -6.79 -4.24
C ILE A 79 -5.98 -7.70 -4.58
N VAL A 80 -5.00 -7.22 -5.36
CA VAL A 80 -3.82 -8.02 -5.71
C VAL A 80 -3.02 -8.39 -4.46
N ASN A 81 -2.78 -7.44 -3.56
CA ASN A 81 -2.12 -7.72 -2.28
C ASN A 81 -2.90 -8.72 -1.43
N PHE A 82 -4.22 -8.60 -1.40
CA PHE A 82 -5.10 -9.51 -0.67
C PHE A 82 -5.08 -10.92 -1.25
N VAL A 83 -5.12 -11.07 -2.57
CA VAL A 83 -5.03 -12.36 -3.26
C VAL A 83 -3.68 -13.02 -3.02
N ILE A 84 -2.57 -12.27 -3.08
CA ILE A 84 -1.24 -12.80 -2.77
C ILE A 84 -1.16 -13.25 -1.30
N GLY A 85 -1.73 -12.46 -0.37
CA GLY A 85 -1.82 -12.83 1.04
C GLY A 85 -2.59 -14.14 1.26
N GLN A 86 -3.73 -14.30 0.59
CA GLN A 86 -4.51 -15.54 0.67
C GLN A 86 -3.79 -16.74 0.04
N LEU A 87 -3.04 -16.54 -1.04
CA LEU A 87 -2.30 -17.62 -1.70
C LEU A 87 -1.19 -18.17 -0.78
N VAL A 88 -0.48 -17.28 -0.08
CA VAL A 88 0.56 -17.64 0.89
C VAL A 88 -0.01 -18.38 2.11
N GLU A 89 -1.24 -18.06 2.51
CA GLU A 89 -1.88 -18.68 3.67
C GLU A 89 -2.41 -20.10 3.37
N LYS A 90 -2.64 -20.41 2.09
CA LYS A 90 -3.14 -21.72 1.63
C LYS A 90 -2.06 -22.81 1.52
N ASP A 91 -0.79 -22.44 1.63
CA ASP A 91 0.34 -23.39 1.66
C ASP A 91 0.69 -23.90 3.08
N ARG A 92 -0.03 -23.47 4.12
CA ARG A 92 0.03 -24.17 5.42
C ARG A 92 -0.76 -25.48 5.30
N PRO A 93 -0.12 -26.66 5.39
CA PRO A 93 -0.87 -27.90 5.45
C PRO A 93 -1.68 -27.88 6.75
N VAL A 94 -3.00 -27.79 6.63
CA VAL A 94 -3.89 -28.21 7.71
C VAL A 94 -3.60 -29.69 7.88
N GLY A 95 -2.91 -30.01 8.97
CA GLY A 95 -2.43 -31.35 9.25
C GLY A 95 -3.55 -32.38 9.21
N ASN A 96 -3.17 -33.57 8.76
CA ASN A 96 -3.35 -34.76 9.58
C ASN A 96 -2.06 -34.98 10.35
#